data_AF-A0A836Z2G9-F1
#
_entry.id   AF-A0A836Z2G9-F1
#
_cell.length_a   1.000
_cell.length_b   1.000
_cell.length_c   1.000
_cell.angle_alpha   90.00
_cell.angle_beta   90.00
_cell.angle_gamma   90.00
#
_symmetry.space_group_name_H-M   'P 1'
#
loop_
_entity.id
_entity.type
_entity.pdbx_description
1 polymer ?
#
loop_
_entity_poly.entity_id
_entity_poly.type
_entity_poly.pdbx_seq_one_letter_code
_entity_poly.pdbx_strand_id
1 'polypeptide(L)'
;MSFPEYKTLCDYLKEYNLRYYFIVRFLGSTGARISELVKFTIQDLEKGYAECHSKGKFRRINIPQSLINESREFFKIIKKNYS
;
A
#
# COMPACT_ATOMS: atom_id res chain seq x y z
N MET A 1 4.67 12.74 -13.83
CA MET A 1 3.26 12.72 -13.41
C MET A 1 3.02 13.95 -12.57
N SER A 2 2.17 14.82 -13.05
CA SER A 2 1.73 16.01 -12.33
C SER A 2 0.81 15.62 -11.17
N PHE A 3 0.77 16.42 -10.11
CA PHE A 3 -0.14 16.20 -8.98
C PHE A 3 -1.62 16.04 -9.42
N PRO A 4 -2.14 16.88 -10.35
CA PRO A 4 -3.47 16.66 -10.94
C PRO A 4 -3.68 15.29 -11.57
N GLU A 5 -2.72 14.80 -12.37
CA GLU A 5 -2.83 13.51 -13.05
C GLU A 5 -2.88 12.34 -12.04
N TYR A 6 -2.06 12.42 -10.99
CA TYR A 6 -2.08 11.47 -9.89
C TYR A 6 -3.44 11.42 -9.21
N LYS A 7 -4.02 12.60 -8.93
CA LYS A 7 -5.32 12.70 -8.28
C LYS A 7 -6.43 12.10 -9.14
N THR A 8 -6.48 12.44 -10.43
CA THR A 8 -7.44 11.87 -11.38
C THR A 8 -7.33 10.35 -11.46
N LEU A 9 -6.10 9.81 -11.49
CA LEU A 9 -5.88 8.37 -11.48
C LEU A 9 -6.40 7.72 -10.18
N CYS A 10 -6.09 8.31 -9.02
CA CYS A 10 -6.59 7.81 -7.75
C CYS A 10 -8.12 7.82 -7.67
N ASP A 11 -8.77 8.90 -8.11
CA ASP A 11 -10.22 9.02 -8.09
C ASP A 11 -10.88 7.95 -8.99
N TYR A 12 -10.37 7.75 -10.22
CA TYR A 12 -10.83 6.70 -11.12
C TYR A 12 -10.66 5.29 -10.52
N LEU A 13 -9.49 4.99 -9.96
CA LEU A 13 -9.21 3.67 -9.39
C LEU A 13 -10.04 3.39 -8.15
N LYS A 14 -10.40 4.42 -7.38
CA LYS A 14 -11.20 4.26 -6.17
C LYS A 14 -12.59 3.69 -6.47
N GLU A 15 -13.18 4.09 -7.60
CA GLU A 15 -14.49 3.60 -8.05
C GLU A 15 -14.38 2.28 -8.82
N TYR A 16 -13.35 2.13 -9.65
CA TYR A 16 -13.22 0.96 -10.53
C TYR A 16 -12.60 -0.25 -9.84
N ASN A 17 -11.48 -0.07 -9.14
CA ASN A 17 -10.76 -1.17 -8.52
C ASN A 17 -9.93 -0.72 -7.31
N LEU A 18 -10.50 -0.93 -6.13
CA LEU A 18 -9.89 -0.60 -4.85
C LEU A 18 -8.50 -1.26 -4.64
N ARG A 19 -8.21 -2.42 -5.25
CA ARG A 19 -6.86 -3.04 -5.17
C ARG A 19 -5.81 -2.12 -5.78
N TYR A 20 -6.04 -1.67 -7.01
CA TYR A 20 -5.10 -0.80 -7.70
C TYR A 20 -5.02 0.58 -7.06
N TYR A 21 -6.15 1.10 -6.55
CA TYR A 21 -6.16 2.32 -5.75
C TYR A 21 -5.19 2.24 -4.56
N PHE A 22 -5.31 1.18 -3.75
CA PHE A 22 -4.40 1.01 -2.61
C PHE A 22 -2.96 0.79 -3.06
N ILE A 23 -2.70 0.00 -4.10
CA ILE A 23 -1.34 -0.17 -4.64
C ILE A 23 -0.70 1.18 -4.97
N VAL A 24 -1.38 2.03 -5.73
CA VAL A 24 -0.87 3.36 -6.11
C VAL A 24 -0.70 4.26 -4.89
N ARG A 25 -1.65 4.26 -3.95
CA ARG A 25 -1.55 5.03 -2.70
C ARG A 25 -0.37 4.59 -1.84
N PHE A 26 -0.13 3.29 -1.69
CA PHE A 26 1.01 2.75 -0.93
C PHE A 26 2.34 3.13 -1.59
N LEU A 27 2.46 3.01 -2.91
CA LEU A 27 3.66 3.42 -3.63
C LEU A 27 3.93 4.93 -3.46
N GLY A 28 2.90 5.76 -3.66
CA GLY A 28 3.02 7.22 -3.56
C GLY A 28 3.31 7.72 -2.15
N SER A 29 2.75 7.09 -1.12
CA SER A 29 2.92 7.52 0.28
C SER A 29 4.18 6.95 0.95
N THR A 30 4.63 5.76 0.58
CA THR A 30 5.78 5.09 1.23
C THR A 30 7.08 5.20 0.44
N GLY A 31 7.00 5.47 -0.87
CA GLY A 31 8.16 5.40 -1.77
C GLY A 31 8.76 4.00 -1.88
N ALA A 32 7.99 2.95 -1.54
CA ALA A 32 8.35 1.56 -1.79
C ALA A 32 8.37 1.25 -3.29
N ARG A 33 9.17 0.28 -3.70
CA ARG A 33 9.08 -0.29 -5.05
C ARG A 33 7.91 -1.28 -5.11
N ILE A 34 7.37 -1.49 -6.31
CA ILE A 34 6.28 -2.47 -6.52
C ILE A 34 6.65 -3.87 -6.02
N SER A 35 7.89 -4.31 -6.27
CA SER A 35 8.40 -5.62 -5.83
C SER A 35 8.64 -5.74 -4.32
N GLU A 36 8.73 -4.61 -3.62
CA GLU A 36 8.82 -4.54 -2.16
C GLU A 36 7.40 -4.54 -1.57
N LEU A 37 6.50 -3.74 -2.14
CA LEU A 37 5.10 -3.61 -1.69
C LEU A 37 4.34 -4.94 -1.75
N VAL A 38 4.55 -5.77 -2.78
CA VAL A 38 3.91 -7.09 -2.90
C VAL A 38 4.30 -8.06 -1.76
N LYS A 39 5.35 -7.76 -1.00
CA LYS A 39 5.79 -8.56 0.15
C LYS A 39 5.23 -8.06 1.48
N PHE A 40 4.53 -6.93 1.48
CA PHE A 40 3.97 -6.37 2.71
C PHE A 40 2.92 -7.33 3.26
N THR A 41 3.04 -7.63 4.54
CA THR A 41 2.07 -8.45 5.26
C THR A 41 1.13 -7.58 6.07
N ILE A 42 0.00 -8.15 6.49
CA ILE A 42 -0.91 -7.47 7.43
C ILE A 42 -0.17 -7.15 8.74
N GLN A 43 0.78 -8.00 9.14
CA GLN A 43 1.58 -7.81 10.35
C GLN A 43 2.50 -6.58 10.24
N ASP A 44 3.10 -6.34 9.07
CA ASP A 44 3.89 -5.11 8.81
C ASP A 44 3.02 -3.85 8.89
N LEU A 45 1.77 -3.93 8.42
CA LEU A 45 0.81 -2.83 8.53
C LEU A 45 0.44 -2.54 9.98
N GLU A 46 0.19 -3.57 10.80
CA GLU A 46 -0.08 -3.39 12.23
C GLU A 46 1.14 -2.84 12.99
N LYS A 47 2.34 -3.22 12.56
CA LYS A 47 3.62 -2.74 13.10
C LYS A 47 3.92 -1.28 12.72
N GLY A 48 3.33 -0.78 11.63
CA GLY A 48 3.57 0.57 11.11
C GLY A 48 4.79 0.70 10.20
N TYR A 49 5.47 -0.40 9.88
CA TYR A 49 6.60 -0.42 8.97
C TYR A 49 6.85 -1.80 8.40
N ALA A 50 7.38 -1.85 7.17
CA ALA A 50 7.84 -3.08 6.53
C ALA A 50 9.37 -3.11 6.46
N GLU A 51 9.95 -4.29 6.65
CA GLU A 51 11.39 -4.51 6.55
C GLU A 51 11.72 -5.13 5.19
N CYS A 52 12.51 -4.41 4.40
CA CYS A 52 12.95 -4.84 3.08
C CYS A 52 14.43 -5.18 3.12
N HIS A 53 14.76 -6.40 2.66
CA HIS A 53 16.13 -6.87 2.52
C HIS A 53 16.51 -6.83 1.04
N SER A 54 17.60 -6.14 0.72
CA SER A 54 18.17 -6.19 -0.64
C SER A 54 19.68 -6.21 -0.57
N LYS A 55 20.29 -7.29 -1.11
CA LYS A 55 21.74 -7.47 -1.27
C LYS A 55 22.56 -6.98 -0.05
N GLY A 56 22.23 -7.48 1.14
CA GLY A 56 22.96 -7.19 2.37
C GLY A 56 22.62 -5.86 3.07
N LYS A 57 21.68 -5.06 2.54
CA LYS A 57 21.19 -3.84 3.19
C LYS A 57 19.77 -4.02 3.72
N PHE A 58 19.58 -3.64 4.97
CA PHE A 58 18.29 -3.59 5.64
C PHE A 58 17.70 -2.19 5.45
N ARG A 59 16.50 -2.10 4.87
CA ARG A 59 15.76 -0.86 4.76
C ARG A 59 14.41 -1.04 5.43
N ARG A 60 14.08 -0.12 6.33
CA ARG A 60 12.73 -0.01 6.89
C ARG A 60 11.92 0.99 6.06
N ILE A 61 10.75 0.58 5.62
CA ILE A 61 9.78 1.42 4.94
C ILE A 61 8.69 1.75 5.94
N ASN A 62 8.60 3.02 6.33
CA ASN A 62 7.56 3.46 7.24
C ASN A 62 6.22 3.54 6.51
N ILE A 63 5.18 3.04 7.17
CA ILE A 63 3.83 3.03 6.63
C ILE A 63 3.00 4.03 7.45
N PRO A 64 2.43 5.08 6.82
CA PRO A 64 1.65 6.07 7.54
C PRO A 64 0.42 5.46 8.21
N GLN A 65 0.16 5.85 9.47
CA GLN A 65 -1.00 5.35 10.22
C GLN A 65 -2.34 5.67 9.55
N SER A 66 -2.43 6.82 8.88
CA SER A 66 -3.61 7.19 8.08
C SER A 66 -3.88 6.19 6.97
N LEU A 67 -2.84 5.73 6.27
CA LEU A 67 -2.95 4.75 5.19
C LEU A 67 -3.31 3.36 5.72
N ILE A 68 -2.77 2.97 6.87
CA ILE A 68 -3.11 1.71 7.55
C ILE A 68 -4.59 1.70 7.92
N ASN A 69 -5.08 2.78 8.54
CA ASN A 69 -6.48 2.90 8.91
C ASN A 69 -7.42 2.88 7.69
N GLU A 70 -7.06 3.58 6.60
CA GLU A 70 -7.84 3.60 5.37
C GLU A 70 -7.91 2.22 4.70
N SER A 71 -6.80 1.48 4.71
CA SER A 71 -6.69 0.17 4.05
C SER A 71 -7.16 -1.02 4.89
N ARG A 72 -7.33 -0.85 6.21
CA ARG A 72 -7.74 -1.93 7.12
C ARG A 72 -9.07 -2.57 6.72
N GLU A 73 -10.08 -1.76 6.41
CA GLU A 73 -11.40 -2.27 6.00
C GLU A 73 -11.32 -3.02 4.68
N PHE A 74 -10.52 -2.52 3.74
CA PHE A 74 -10.28 -3.17 2.47
C PHE A 74 -9.63 -4.56 2.63
N PHE A 75 -8.62 -4.69 3.49
CA PHE A 75 -7.99 -5.99 3.76
C PHE A 75 -8.93 -6.98 4.45
N LYS A 76 -9.82 -6.52 5.34
CA LYS A 76 -10.86 -7.37 5.95
C LYS A 76 -11.81 -7.93 4.89
N ILE A 77 -12.28 -7.08 3.97
CA ILE A 77 -13.14 -7.50 2.86
C ILE A 77 -12.42 -8.53 2.01
N ILE A 78 -11.17 -8.28 1.62
CA ILE A 78 -10.38 -9.23 0.82
C ILE A 78 -10.23 -10.56 1.54
N LYS A 79 -9.83 -10.57 2.83
CA LYS A 79 -9.63 -11.82 3.59
C LYS A 79 -10.89 -12.69 3.59
N LYS A 80 -12.07 -12.09 3.75
CA LYS A 80 -13.35 -12.80 3.73
C LYS A 80 -13.70 -13.43 2.38
N ASN A 81 -13.22 -12.87 1.26
CA ASN A 81 -13.50 -13.38 -0.08
C ASN A 81 -12.59 -14.55 -0.50
N TYR A 82 -11.54 -14.85 0.27
CA TYR A 82 -10.59 -15.94 0.01
C TYR A 82 -10.63 -17.04 1.09
N SER A 83 -11.62 -16.98 1.99
CA SER A 83 -11.93 -18.01 2.99
C SER A 83 -13.24 -18.70 2.62
#